data_AF-A0A0J6VDE1-F1
#
_entry.id   AF-A0A0J6VDE1-F1
#
_cell.length_a   1.000
_cell.length_b   1.000
_cell.length_c   1.000
_cell.angle_alpha   90.00
_cell.angle_beta   90.00
_cell.angle_gamma   90.00
#
_symmetry.space_group_name_H-M   'P 1'
#
loop_
_entity.id
_entity.type
_entity.pdbx_description
1 polymer ?
#
loop_
_entity_poly.entity_id
_entity_poly.type
_entity_poly.pdbx_seq_one_letter_code
_entity_poly.pdbx_strand_id
1 'polypeptide(L)'
;MRRRADGPAQRGGLRMAGAHGDVLSLGGRTAHAGVPVMARTLLAAGCLAAGLSALLHQYGADLMAARPAVTMMADLLVMPTPKIQTAKVPPASARETATMAPLREPIHDLDTALGSAGVDRVSYDDLLAASTGGDPNEVLSFGPMRIRRHLVQTIVRAAATVRTDPVLLMAVADKESSFLTEVQARTSSATGLYQFIERTWLQVMREFGALHGYAREAGLIGEDNGVADPAERARILDLRRDPSLSALLAGEMLKRDAARIAARIGRDLTLGETYLAHFLGPDDAERFMAKVVEEPRAEAAALLPKPAKANRPIFYERVGRRKARSLTVAQVHDKFEAMMSTRGARYRDVGALMGVMAYAADTP
;
A
#
# COMPACT_ATOMS: atom_id res chain seq x y z
N MET A 1 -42.03 -20.39 43.60
CA MET A 1 -42.20 -20.01 45.03
C MET A 1 -40.81 -19.65 45.58
N ARG A 2 -40.60 -18.46 46.18
CA ARG A 2 -40.43 -18.20 47.64
C ARG A 2 -39.38 -19.11 48.32
N ARG A 3 -38.42 -18.66 49.15
CA ARG A 3 -37.93 -17.35 49.70
C ARG A 3 -36.46 -17.60 50.16
N ARG A 4 -35.48 -16.67 50.01
CA ARG A 4 -35.07 -15.55 50.92
C ARG A 4 -34.56 -15.96 52.33
N ALA A 5 -33.59 -15.16 52.81
CA ALA A 5 -33.04 -14.97 54.18
C ALA A 5 -31.69 -15.66 54.49
N ASP A 6 -30.76 -15.06 55.25
CA ASP A 6 -30.50 -13.65 55.61
C ASP A 6 -29.04 -13.51 56.13
N GLY A 7 -28.50 -12.28 56.22
CA GLY A 7 -27.24 -11.98 56.92
C GLY A 7 -27.38 -11.95 58.46
N PRO A 8 -26.30 -11.68 59.22
CA PRO A 8 -26.00 -10.27 59.52
C PRO A 8 -24.49 -9.94 59.69
N ALA A 9 -24.20 -8.68 60.03
CA ALA A 9 -22.86 -8.15 60.29
C ALA A 9 -22.78 -7.47 61.68
N GLN A 10 -21.58 -7.34 62.28
CA GLN A 10 -20.97 -6.05 62.74
C GLN A 10 -19.73 -6.18 63.67
N ARG A 11 -18.76 -5.26 63.41
CA ARG A 11 -17.92 -4.46 64.35
C ARG A 11 -17.02 -5.09 65.44
N GLY A 12 -15.74 -4.69 65.42
CA GLY A 12 -15.25 -3.62 66.33
C GLY A 12 -13.97 -3.85 67.18
N GLY A 13 -13.07 -2.84 67.23
CA GLY A 13 -12.00 -2.66 68.25
C GLY A 13 -10.63 -3.29 67.90
N LEU A 14 -9.47 -2.63 67.67
CA LEU A 14 -8.83 -1.35 68.06
C LEU A 14 -7.88 -1.44 69.29
N ARG A 15 -6.56 -1.40 69.03
CA ARG A 15 -5.43 -0.84 69.82
C ARG A 15 -4.08 -1.27 69.18
N MET A 16 -2.92 -0.63 69.37
CA MET A 16 -2.45 0.77 69.46
C MET A 16 -1.00 0.79 70.02
N ALA A 17 -0.24 1.86 69.70
CA ALA A 17 1.08 2.26 70.25
C ALA A 17 2.30 1.40 69.85
N GLY A 18 3.50 1.95 69.65
CA GLY A 18 4.01 3.34 69.70
C GLY A 18 5.56 3.34 69.67
N ALA A 19 6.32 4.45 69.72
CA ALA A 19 6.09 5.89 69.51
C ALA A 19 7.42 6.69 69.67
N HIS A 20 7.42 8.00 69.35
CA HIS A 20 8.40 9.06 69.71
C HIS A 20 9.80 9.06 69.05
N GLY A 21 10.48 10.21 68.84
CA GLY A 21 10.14 11.64 69.09
C GLY A 21 11.20 12.58 68.46
N ASP A 22 10.96 13.87 68.12
CA ASP A 22 10.46 15.04 68.90
C ASP A 22 11.60 15.74 69.71
N VAL A 23 12.00 17.03 69.59
CA VAL A 23 11.62 18.24 68.79
C VAL A 23 12.84 19.23 68.78
N LEU A 24 12.89 20.32 67.96
CA LEU A 24 13.16 21.74 68.41
C LEU A 24 13.24 22.83 67.31
N SER A 25 13.18 24.12 67.73
CA SER A 25 12.76 25.32 66.97
C SER A 25 13.58 26.59 67.30
N LEU A 26 13.66 27.54 66.35
CA LEU A 26 13.99 28.99 66.46
C LEU A 26 13.78 29.62 65.05
N GLY A 27 13.37 30.87 64.79
CA GLY A 27 12.96 32.02 65.62
C GLY A 27 13.44 33.35 64.99
N GLY A 28 12.57 34.23 64.45
CA GLY A 28 13.01 35.51 63.84
C GLY A 28 11.94 36.40 63.17
N ARG A 29 12.25 37.70 62.98
CA ARG A 29 11.37 38.80 62.48
C ARG A 29 12.20 39.76 61.59
N THR A 30 11.72 40.84 60.93
CA THR A 30 10.50 41.69 61.01
C THR A 30 10.09 42.32 59.65
N ALA A 31 8.82 42.75 59.55
CA ALA A 31 8.34 43.94 58.81
C ALA A 31 8.18 43.91 57.27
N HIS A 32 7.33 44.84 56.78
CA HIS A 32 6.73 44.89 55.44
C HIS A 32 7.41 45.90 54.48
N ALA A 33 7.41 45.57 53.19
CA ALA A 33 7.13 46.51 52.10
C ALA A 33 6.70 45.71 50.85
N GLY A 34 5.61 46.11 50.18
CA GLY A 34 5.02 45.35 49.08
C GLY A 34 5.32 45.90 47.68
N VAL A 35 5.52 45.00 46.72
CA VAL A 35 5.32 45.24 45.27
C VAL A 35 4.61 44.00 44.70
N PRO A 36 3.50 44.12 43.96
CA PRO A 36 2.71 42.97 43.53
C PRO A 36 3.40 42.13 42.44
N VAL A 37 3.14 40.82 42.46
CA VAL A 37 3.85 39.77 41.69
C VAL A 37 3.68 39.87 40.16
N MET A 38 2.81 40.75 39.64
CA MET A 38 2.61 40.92 38.19
C MET A 38 3.75 41.62 37.44
N ALA A 39 4.75 42.17 38.12
CA ALA A 39 5.89 42.85 37.45
C ALA A 39 6.99 41.91 36.92
N ARG A 40 6.97 40.59 37.25
CA ARG A 40 8.03 39.64 36.85
C ARG A 40 7.71 38.77 35.62
N THR A 41 6.46 38.65 35.22
CA THR A 41 6.06 37.86 34.04
C THR A 41 6.18 38.62 32.72
N LEU A 42 6.11 39.95 32.72
CA LEU A 42 6.22 40.76 31.49
C LEU A 42 7.66 40.91 30.96
N LEU A 43 8.68 40.83 31.82
CA LEU A 43 10.08 40.97 31.38
C LEU A 43 10.62 39.70 30.68
N ALA A 44 10.08 38.52 31.02
CA ALA A 44 10.44 37.25 30.36
C ALA A 44 9.81 37.09 28.97
N ALA A 45 8.65 37.72 28.73
CA ALA A 45 7.96 37.69 27.44
C ALA A 45 8.66 38.55 26.36
N GLY A 46 9.30 39.66 26.75
CA GLY A 46 9.97 40.57 25.81
C GLY A 46 11.17 39.96 25.08
N CYS A 47 12.01 39.18 25.79
CA CYS A 47 13.23 38.61 25.21
C CYS A 47 12.95 37.47 24.21
N LEU A 48 11.87 36.72 24.36
CA LEU A 48 11.45 35.70 23.40
C LEU A 48 10.89 36.32 22.10
N ALA A 49 10.13 37.41 22.20
CA ALA A 49 9.59 38.11 21.02
C ALA A 49 10.68 38.75 20.16
N ALA A 50 11.70 39.36 20.78
CA ALA A 50 12.83 39.97 20.05
C ALA A 50 13.70 38.91 19.33
N GLY A 51 13.97 37.77 19.97
CA GLY A 51 14.74 36.68 19.37
C GLY A 51 14.07 36.05 18.14
N LEU A 52 12.74 35.84 18.19
CA LEU A 52 11.99 35.29 17.07
C LEU A 52 11.95 36.26 15.87
N SER A 53 11.82 37.57 16.12
CA SER A 53 11.78 38.59 15.08
C SER A 53 13.11 38.75 14.33
N ALA A 54 14.24 38.55 15.03
CA ALA A 54 15.57 38.55 14.43
C ALA A 54 15.80 37.34 13.51
N LEU A 55 15.40 36.13 13.93
CA LEU A 55 15.47 34.94 13.06
C LEU A 55 14.60 35.11 11.80
N LEU A 56 13.39 35.67 11.94
CA LEU A 56 12.49 35.90 10.81
C LEU A 56 13.02 36.95 9.82
N HIS A 57 13.79 37.94 10.26
CA HIS A 57 14.45 38.88 9.35
C HIS A 57 15.69 38.28 8.67
N GLN A 58 16.44 37.42 9.35
CA GLN A 58 17.67 36.84 8.80
C GLN A 58 17.43 35.65 7.86
N TYR A 59 16.30 34.94 8.00
CA TYR A 59 15.92 33.80 7.14
C TYR A 59 14.65 34.01 6.30
N GLY A 60 13.93 35.14 6.47
CA GLY A 60 12.64 35.38 5.82
C GLY A 60 12.69 35.48 4.30
N ALA A 61 13.83 35.91 3.73
CA ALA A 61 14.02 35.99 2.28
C ALA A 61 14.12 34.59 1.64
N ASP A 62 14.87 33.67 2.25
CA ASP A 62 15.03 32.30 1.73
C ASP A 62 13.81 31.41 2.01
N LEU A 63 13.08 31.65 3.11
CA LEU A 63 11.81 30.97 3.41
C LEU A 63 10.69 31.31 2.42
N MET A 64 10.74 32.47 1.75
CA MET A 64 9.76 32.87 0.71
C MET A 64 10.16 32.45 -0.71
N ALA A 65 11.39 31.97 -0.92
CA ALA A 65 11.81 31.35 -2.18
C ALA A 65 11.51 29.83 -2.24
N ALA A 66 11.19 29.21 -1.10
CA ALA A 66 10.72 27.83 -1.02
C ALA A 66 9.28 27.68 -1.55
N ARG A 67 9.13 27.59 -2.88
CA ARG A 67 7.90 27.07 -3.50
C ARG A 67 7.55 25.72 -2.86
N PRO A 68 6.29 25.48 -2.43
CA PRO A 68 5.90 24.13 -2.04
C PRO A 68 6.00 23.21 -3.26
N ALA A 69 6.95 22.27 -3.22
CA ALA A 69 7.13 21.25 -4.27
C ALA A 69 5.96 20.25 -4.37
N VAL A 70 4.95 20.41 -3.50
CA VAL A 70 3.79 19.53 -3.31
C VAL A 70 2.84 19.53 -4.53
N THR A 71 2.82 20.59 -5.36
CA THR A 71 1.83 20.72 -6.45
C THR A 71 2.23 20.02 -7.77
N MET A 72 3.40 19.39 -7.86
CA MET A 72 3.89 18.73 -9.10
C MET A 72 3.75 17.20 -9.11
N MET A 73 3.27 16.57 -8.03
CA MET A 73 3.31 15.09 -7.89
C MET A 73 2.10 14.34 -8.50
N ALA A 74 1.03 15.02 -8.90
CA ALA A 74 -0.21 14.37 -9.36
C ALA A 74 -0.26 13.97 -10.85
N ASP A 75 0.71 14.36 -11.69
CA ASP A 75 0.65 14.08 -13.14
C ASP A 75 1.25 12.72 -13.56
N LEU A 76 1.88 11.97 -12.65
CA LEU A 76 2.57 10.71 -12.96
C LEU A 76 2.07 9.48 -12.20
N LEU A 77 1.17 9.64 -11.23
CA LEU A 77 0.61 8.53 -10.43
C LEU A 77 -0.63 7.88 -11.07
N VAL A 78 -1.27 8.56 -12.03
CA VAL A 78 -2.45 8.06 -12.72
C VAL A 78 -2.05 7.04 -13.78
N MET A 79 -2.13 5.76 -13.46
CA MET A 79 -1.86 4.70 -14.43
C MET A 79 -3.03 4.61 -15.44
N PRO A 80 -2.81 4.80 -16.75
CA PRO A 80 -3.78 4.34 -17.74
C PRO A 80 -3.77 2.81 -17.77
N THR A 81 -4.94 2.18 -17.83
CA THR A 81 -5.06 0.70 -17.91
C THR A 81 -4.14 0.12 -18.99
N PRO A 82 -3.15 -0.73 -18.65
CA PRO A 82 -2.08 -1.09 -19.56
C PRO A 82 -2.57 -2.01 -20.69
N LYS A 83 -2.39 -1.58 -21.94
CA LYS A 83 -2.55 -2.47 -23.11
C LYS A 83 -1.23 -3.18 -23.39
N ILE A 84 -1.22 -4.47 -23.06
CA ILE A 84 -0.06 -5.37 -23.11
C ILE A 84 0.29 -5.73 -24.57
N GLN A 85 1.58 -5.98 -24.86
CA GLN A 85 2.03 -6.55 -26.13
C GLN A 85 2.69 -7.91 -25.88
N THR A 86 2.11 -8.98 -26.44
CA THR A 86 2.85 -10.24 -26.56
C THR A 86 3.90 -10.10 -27.65
N ALA A 87 5.19 -10.16 -27.30
CA ALA A 87 6.26 -10.15 -28.28
C ALA A 87 6.22 -11.42 -29.16
N LYS A 88 6.84 -11.37 -30.34
CA LYS A 88 7.15 -12.56 -31.13
C LYS A 88 8.66 -12.79 -30.98
N VAL A 89 9.03 -13.83 -30.25
CA VAL A 89 10.42 -14.19 -29.98
C VAL A 89 11.11 -14.54 -31.32
N PRO A 90 12.27 -13.93 -31.66
CA PRO A 90 13.08 -14.36 -32.80
C PRO A 90 13.69 -15.74 -32.50
N PRO A 91 13.80 -16.65 -33.47
CA PRO A 91 14.30 -18.00 -33.21
C PRO A 91 15.76 -17.96 -32.77
N ALA A 92 16.03 -18.47 -31.57
CA ALA A 92 17.38 -18.85 -31.17
C ALA A 92 17.89 -19.97 -32.08
N SER A 93 19.21 -20.01 -32.31
CA SER A 93 19.84 -21.03 -33.16
C SER A 93 19.62 -22.45 -32.61
N ALA A 94 19.46 -23.39 -33.53
CA ALA A 94 18.91 -24.72 -33.23
C ALA A 94 19.74 -25.53 -32.22
N ARG A 95 19.08 -25.90 -31.12
CA ARG A 95 19.26 -27.20 -30.46
C ARG A 95 17.90 -27.88 -30.40
N GLU A 96 17.87 -29.18 -30.71
CA GLU A 96 16.64 -29.97 -30.76
C GLU A 96 15.90 -29.91 -29.42
N THR A 97 14.71 -29.33 -29.44
CA THR A 97 13.72 -29.39 -28.37
C THR A 97 12.36 -29.61 -29.01
N ALA A 98 11.57 -30.52 -28.43
CA ALA A 98 10.33 -31.00 -29.03
C ALA A 98 9.34 -29.86 -29.32
N THR A 99 8.74 -29.89 -30.51
CA THR A 99 7.76 -28.90 -30.95
C THR A 99 6.48 -28.96 -30.11
N MET A 100 6.27 -27.98 -29.24
CA MET A 100 4.96 -27.67 -28.67
C MET A 100 4.38 -26.39 -29.28
N ALA A 101 3.09 -26.43 -29.61
CA ALA A 101 2.38 -25.31 -30.22
C ALA A 101 2.30 -24.08 -29.29
N PRO A 102 2.28 -22.85 -29.84
CA PRO A 102 2.20 -21.65 -29.02
C PRO A 102 0.84 -21.54 -28.32
N LEU A 103 0.86 -21.52 -26.98
CA LEU A 103 -0.26 -21.08 -26.14
C LEU A 103 -0.47 -19.57 -26.35
N ARG A 104 -1.22 -19.18 -27.38
CA ARG A 104 -1.42 -17.78 -27.76
C ARG A 104 -2.83 -17.53 -28.26
N GLU A 105 -3.79 -17.51 -27.35
CA GLU A 105 -5.07 -16.83 -27.61
C GLU A 105 -4.96 -15.34 -27.24
N PRO A 106 -5.47 -14.42 -28.08
CA PRO A 106 -5.53 -13.00 -27.75
C PRO A 106 -6.68 -12.74 -26.79
N ILE A 107 -6.39 -12.67 -25.49
CA ILE A 107 -7.38 -12.29 -24.47
C ILE A 107 -7.70 -10.79 -24.65
N HIS A 108 -8.88 -10.52 -25.20
CA HIS A 108 -9.48 -9.18 -25.26
C HIS A 108 -10.14 -8.84 -23.92
N ASP A 109 -10.30 -7.54 -23.65
CA ASP A 109 -10.94 -6.98 -22.45
C ASP A 109 -12.29 -7.67 -22.11
N LEU A 110 -12.26 -8.62 -21.18
CA LEU A 110 -13.45 -9.21 -20.55
C LEU A 110 -13.40 -8.92 -19.04
N ASP A 111 -14.09 -7.86 -18.63
CA ASP A 111 -14.69 -7.69 -17.28
C ASP A 111 -15.76 -6.58 -17.35
N THR A 112 -16.58 -6.60 -18.41
CA THR A 112 -17.89 -5.90 -18.47
C THR A 112 -18.94 -6.83 -19.06
N ALA A 113 -19.04 -8.02 -18.49
CA ALA A 113 -20.14 -8.95 -18.68
C ALA A 113 -20.30 -9.77 -17.39
N LEU A 114 -21.41 -9.56 -16.67
CA LEU A 114 -21.80 -10.38 -15.54
C LEU A 114 -22.10 -11.81 -16.01
N GLY A 115 -21.51 -12.81 -15.37
CA GLY A 115 -21.79 -14.21 -15.66
C GLY A 115 -21.18 -15.14 -14.61
N SER A 116 -22.03 -15.74 -13.78
CA SER A 116 -21.65 -16.68 -12.71
C SER A 116 -21.30 -18.08 -13.26
N ALA A 117 -20.39 -18.14 -14.23
CA ALA A 117 -19.78 -19.40 -14.65
C ALA A 117 -18.83 -19.88 -13.54
N GLY A 118 -18.90 -21.17 -13.20
CA GLY A 118 -18.21 -21.73 -12.03
C GLY A 118 -16.71 -21.42 -12.03
N VAL A 119 -16.22 -20.91 -10.89
CA VAL A 119 -14.78 -20.78 -10.66
C VAL A 119 -14.22 -22.18 -10.60
N ASP A 120 -13.48 -22.60 -11.63
CA ASP A 120 -12.70 -23.82 -11.61
C ASP A 120 -11.63 -23.67 -10.50
N ARG A 121 -11.72 -24.48 -9.45
CA ARG A 121 -10.94 -24.29 -8.21
C ARG A 121 -9.72 -25.19 -8.28
N VAL A 122 -8.53 -24.66 -7.96
CA VAL A 122 -7.40 -25.53 -7.59
C VAL A 122 -7.84 -26.33 -6.36
N SER A 123 -7.62 -27.65 -6.34
CA SER A 123 -7.88 -28.41 -5.13
C SER A 123 -6.93 -27.96 -4.02
N TYR A 124 -7.42 -27.91 -2.79
CA TYR A 124 -6.59 -27.67 -1.62
C TYR A 124 -5.43 -28.68 -1.53
N ASP A 125 -5.70 -29.93 -1.93
CA ASP A 125 -4.72 -31.01 -1.96
C ASP A 125 -3.62 -30.79 -3.01
N ASP A 126 -3.96 -30.20 -4.17
CA ASP A 126 -2.97 -29.85 -5.20
C ASP A 126 -2.03 -28.75 -4.69
N LEU A 127 -2.58 -27.76 -3.96
CA LEU A 127 -1.79 -26.69 -3.35
C LEU A 127 -0.89 -27.23 -2.20
N LEU A 128 -1.40 -28.15 -1.38
CA LEU A 128 -0.59 -28.81 -0.35
C LEU A 128 0.54 -29.63 -0.98
N ALA A 129 0.24 -30.51 -1.94
CA ALA A 129 1.25 -31.24 -2.70
C ALA A 129 2.22 -30.31 -3.45
N ALA A 130 1.79 -29.09 -3.80
CA ALA A 130 2.64 -28.08 -4.42
C ALA A 130 3.68 -27.43 -3.51
N SER A 131 3.48 -27.50 -2.19
CA SER A 131 4.37 -26.87 -1.21
C SER A 131 5.60 -27.74 -0.85
N THR A 132 5.50 -29.05 -1.00
CA THR A 132 6.49 -30.05 -0.52
C THR A 132 6.98 -30.99 -1.62
N GLY A 133 7.31 -30.43 -2.79
CA GLY A 133 7.96 -31.14 -3.89
C GLY A 133 7.04 -31.53 -5.04
N GLY A 134 7.28 -30.93 -6.19
CA GLY A 134 6.71 -31.31 -7.49
C GLY A 134 7.15 -30.29 -8.55
N ASP A 135 6.78 -30.51 -9.81
CA ASP A 135 7.38 -29.78 -10.94
C ASP A 135 7.18 -28.25 -10.84
N PRO A 136 8.26 -27.44 -10.77
CA PRO A 136 8.17 -25.97 -10.81
C PRO A 136 7.47 -25.42 -12.07
N ASN A 137 7.38 -26.21 -13.14
CA ASN A 137 6.70 -25.87 -14.39
C ASN A 137 5.23 -26.28 -14.45
N GLU A 138 4.74 -27.02 -13.45
CA GLU A 138 3.33 -27.40 -13.36
C GLU A 138 2.42 -26.17 -13.45
N VAL A 139 1.32 -26.29 -14.17
CA VAL A 139 0.39 -25.18 -14.42
C VAL A 139 -0.84 -25.32 -13.53
N LEU A 140 -0.92 -24.46 -12.51
CA LEU A 140 -2.06 -24.34 -11.60
C LEU A 140 -3.18 -23.50 -12.25
N SER A 141 -4.44 -23.91 -12.04
CA SER A 141 -5.63 -23.29 -12.66
C SER A 141 -6.51 -22.57 -11.65
N PHE A 142 -6.48 -21.24 -11.64
CA PHE A 142 -7.30 -20.38 -10.77
C PHE A 142 -8.45 -19.78 -11.60
N GLY A 143 -9.54 -20.54 -11.76
CA GLY A 143 -10.61 -20.22 -12.71
C GLY A 143 -10.04 -20.09 -14.13
N PRO A 144 -10.20 -18.93 -14.80
CA PRO A 144 -9.65 -18.73 -16.15
C PRO A 144 -8.13 -18.56 -16.19
N MET A 145 -7.46 -18.34 -15.05
CA MET A 145 -6.03 -18.01 -15.01
C MET A 145 -5.18 -19.27 -14.86
N ARG A 146 -4.17 -19.42 -15.73
CA ARG A 146 -3.25 -20.57 -15.76
C ARG A 146 -1.83 -20.09 -15.45
N ILE A 147 -1.30 -20.47 -14.30
CA ILE A 147 -0.08 -19.89 -13.72
C ILE A 147 0.91 -21.02 -13.41
N ARG A 148 2.19 -20.84 -13.76
CA ARG A 148 3.23 -21.81 -13.38
C ARG A 148 3.43 -21.81 -11.87
N ARG A 149 3.53 -22.99 -11.27
CA ARG A 149 3.71 -23.23 -9.84
C ARG A 149 4.82 -22.38 -9.23
N HIS A 150 5.98 -22.29 -9.87
CA HIS A 150 7.09 -21.48 -9.35
C HIS A 150 6.73 -19.99 -9.22
N LEU A 151 5.95 -19.41 -10.13
CA LEU A 151 5.58 -17.99 -10.08
C LEU A 151 4.60 -17.72 -8.93
N VAL A 152 3.64 -18.62 -8.70
CA VAL A 152 2.77 -18.58 -7.53
C VAL A 152 3.60 -18.64 -6.24
N GLN A 153 4.53 -19.60 -6.15
CA GLN A 153 5.42 -19.70 -4.99
C GLN A 153 6.34 -18.48 -4.80
N THR A 154 6.80 -17.84 -5.88
CA THR A 154 7.59 -16.59 -5.81
C THR A 154 6.77 -15.45 -5.21
N ILE A 155 5.52 -15.28 -5.67
CA ILE A 155 4.61 -14.25 -5.13
C ILE A 155 4.27 -14.54 -3.66
N VAL A 156 3.99 -15.80 -3.30
CA VAL A 156 3.71 -16.21 -1.91
C VAL A 156 4.92 -16.02 -0.99
N ARG A 157 6.13 -16.36 -1.44
CA ARG A 157 7.36 -16.12 -0.66
C ARG A 157 7.60 -14.63 -0.44
N ALA A 158 7.44 -13.81 -1.48
CA ALA A 158 7.55 -12.35 -1.34
C ALA A 158 6.51 -11.79 -0.36
N ALA A 159 5.26 -12.27 -0.42
CA ALA A 159 4.20 -11.87 0.50
C ALA A 159 4.55 -12.18 1.96
N ALA A 160 5.05 -13.39 2.23
CA ALA A 160 5.51 -13.82 3.55
C ALA A 160 6.67 -12.93 4.06
N THR A 161 7.71 -12.73 3.25
CA THR A 161 8.90 -11.91 3.60
C THR A 161 8.51 -10.49 4.01
N VAL A 162 7.66 -9.82 3.23
CA VAL A 162 7.26 -8.43 3.51
C VAL A 162 6.07 -8.32 4.46
N ARG A 163 5.51 -9.46 4.89
CA ARG A 163 4.32 -9.59 5.76
C ARG A 163 3.09 -8.85 5.21
N THR A 164 2.70 -9.22 4.01
CA THR A 164 1.43 -8.80 3.37
C THR A 164 0.59 -10.01 2.97
N ASP A 165 -0.68 -9.80 2.64
CA ASP A 165 -1.57 -10.88 2.20
C ASP A 165 -1.15 -11.40 0.81
N PRO A 166 -0.84 -12.70 0.64
CA PRO A 166 -0.53 -13.27 -0.67
C PRO A 166 -1.72 -13.17 -1.64
N VAL A 167 -2.97 -13.15 -1.16
CA VAL A 167 -4.17 -12.96 -1.98
C VAL A 167 -4.17 -11.58 -2.62
N LEU A 168 -3.75 -10.54 -1.90
CA LEU A 168 -3.56 -9.19 -2.44
C LEU A 168 -2.52 -9.18 -3.56
N LEU A 169 -1.33 -9.74 -3.33
CA LEU A 169 -0.27 -9.75 -4.35
C LEU A 169 -0.66 -10.54 -5.62
N MET A 170 -1.32 -11.69 -5.46
CA MET A 170 -1.86 -12.45 -6.59
C MET A 170 -2.94 -11.65 -7.35
N ALA A 171 -3.85 -10.99 -6.63
CA ALA A 171 -4.92 -10.20 -7.25
C ALA A 171 -4.39 -8.96 -8.00
N VAL A 172 -3.33 -8.32 -7.51
CA VAL A 172 -2.68 -7.19 -8.22
C VAL A 172 -1.88 -7.69 -9.42
N ALA A 173 -1.13 -8.79 -9.33
CA ALA A 173 -0.40 -9.37 -10.47
C ALA A 173 -1.32 -9.83 -11.62
N ASP A 174 -2.47 -10.43 -11.29
CA ASP A 174 -3.57 -10.73 -12.22
C ASP A 174 -4.02 -9.47 -12.95
N LYS A 175 -4.34 -8.43 -12.17
CA LYS A 175 -4.91 -7.17 -12.64
C LYS A 175 -3.94 -6.34 -13.48
N GLU A 176 -2.66 -6.33 -13.15
CA GLU A 176 -1.65 -5.51 -13.83
C GLU A 176 -1.08 -6.17 -15.08
N SER A 177 -0.63 -7.42 -14.98
CA SER A 177 0.11 -8.09 -16.06
C SER A 177 -0.53 -9.38 -16.54
N SER A 178 -1.57 -9.88 -15.86
CA SER A 178 -2.05 -11.27 -16.01
C SER A 178 -0.90 -12.27 -15.89
N PHE A 179 -0.03 -12.03 -14.89
CA PHE A 179 1.16 -12.80 -14.54
C PHE A 179 2.29 -12.79 -15.59
N LEU A 180 2.28 -11.87 -16.55
CA LEU A 180 3.37 -11.69 -17.51
C LEU A 180 4.53 -10.91 -16.88
N THR A 181 5.63 -11.61 -16.59
CA THR A 181 6.74 -11.11 -15.76
C THR A 181 7.62 -10.04 -16.41
N GLU A 182 7.72 -10.02 -17.74
CA GLU A 182 8.70 -9.18 -18.49
C GLU A 182 8.05 -8.10 -19.37
N VAL A 183 6.72 -8.08 -19.47
CA VAL A 183 6.00 -7.31 -20.49
C VAL A 183 6.00 -5.82 -20.20
N GLN A 184 5.87 -5.00 -21.25
CA GLN A 184 5.74 -3.55 -21.13
C GLN A 184 4.41 -3.08 -21.73
N ALA A 185 3.79 -2.08 -21.10
CA ALA A 185 2.59 -1.44 -21.61
C ALA A 185 2.92 -0.57 -22.84
N ARG A 186 2.02 -0.55 -23.83
CA ARG A 186 2.25 0.24 -25.07
C ARG A 186 2.16 1.76 -24.88
N THR A 187 1.59 2.23 -23.78
CA THR A 187 1.19 3.64 -23.56
C THR A 187 1.89 4.29 -22.38
N SER A 188 2.82 3.60 -21.73
CA SER A 188 3.58 4.10 -20.58
C SER A 188 4.89 3.33 -20.43
N SER A 189 5.74 3.73 -19.49
CA SER A 189 6.92 2.96 -19.12
C SER A 189 6.63 1.80 -18.17
N ALA A 190 5.36 1.46 -17.93
CA ALA A 190 4.93 0.41 -17.01
C ALA A 190 5.42 -0.98 -17.48
N THR A 191 6.22 -1.64 -16.65
CA THR A 191 6.91 -2.89 -17.01
C THR A 191 6.80 -3.95 -15.91
N GLY A 192 6.64 -5.20 -16.34
CA GLY A 192 6.80 -6.41 -15.55
C GLY A 192 5.57 -6.84 -14.76
N LEU A 193 5.76 -7.81 -13.86
CA LEU A 193 4.69 -8.51 -13.13
C LEU A 193 3.68 -7.57 -12.44
N TYR A 194 4.16 -6.45 -11.90
CA TYR A 194 3.36 -5.41 -11.23
C TYR A 194 3.33 -4.08 -11.99
N GLN A 195 3.70 -4.06 -13.27
CA GLN A 195 3.57 -2.91 -14.17
C GLN A 195 4.15 -1.58 -13.63
N PHE A 196 5.25 -1.64 -12.88
CA PHE A 196 5.88 -0.44 -12.32
C PHE A 196 6.31 0.53 -13.43
N ILE A 197 5.91 1.80 -13.33
CA ILE A 197 6.51 2.88 -14.13
C ILE A 197 7.87 3.30 -13.55
N GLU A 198 8.70 3.97 -14.35
CA GLU A 198 10.08 4.30 -13.98
C GLU A 198 10.20 5.10 -12.68
N ARG A 199 9.40 6.16 -12.50
CA ARG A 199 9.48 7.03 -11.32
C ARG A 199 9.12 6.28 -10.04
N THR A 200 8.03 5.52 -10.07
CA THR A 200 7.58 4.70 -8.92
C THR A 200 8.59 3.60 -8.61
N TRP A 201 9.16 2.94 -9.63
CA TRP A 201 10.19 1.93 -9.43
C TRP A 201 11.44 2.48 -8.73
N LEU A 202 11.97 3.59 -9.24
CA LEU A 202 13.16 4.22 -8.64
C LEU A 202 12.87 4.66 -7.20
N GLN A 203 11.65 5.15 -6.92
CA GLN A 203 11.23 5.44 -5.55
C GLN A 203 11.24 4.20 -4.65
N VAL A 204 10.55 3.11 -5.01
CA VAL A 204 10.46 1.92 -4.15
C VAL A 204 11.79 1.17 -4.05
N MET A 205 12.62 1.20 -5.09
CA MET A 205 13.98 0.68 -5.06
C MET A 205 14.86 1.47 -4.08
N ARG A 206 14.77 2.80 -4.08
CA ARG A 206 15.50 3.64 -3.11
C ARG A 206 15.04 3.41 -1.67
N GLU A 207 13.73 3.31 -1.46
CA GLU A 207 13.13 3.15 -0.12
C GLU A 207 13.34 1.75 0.48
N PHE A 208 13.23 0.69 -0.33
CA PHE A 208 13.19 -0.70 0.17
C PHE A 208 14.24 -1.63 -0.44
N GLY A 209 14.90 -1.26 -1.54
CA GLY A 209 15.85 -2.13 -2.24
C GLY A 209 16.99 -2.63 -1.34
N ALA A 210 17.50 -1.78 -0.46
CA ALA A 210 18.53 -2.14 0.52
C ALA A 210 18.11 -3.26 1.49
N LEU A 211 16.82 -3.34 1.87
CA LEU A 211 16.28 -4.40 2.73
C LEU A 211 16.27 -5.76 2.03
N HIS A 212 16.21 -5.75 0.69
CA HIS A 212 16.06 -6.92 -0.16
C HIS A 212 17.35 -7.27 -0.94
N GLY A 213 18.50 -6.73 -0.51
CA GLY A 213 19.83 -7.04 -1.08
C GLY A 213 20.35 -6.07 -2.15
N TYR A 214 19.56 -5.08 -2.57
CA TYR A 214 19.86 -4.13 -3.64
C TYR A 214 20.36 -2.78 -3.08
N ALA A 215 21.22 -2.81 -2.06
CA ALA A 215 21.74 -1.60 -1.41
C ALA A 215 22.59 -0.73 -2.35
N ARG A 216 23.28 -1.34 -3.32
CA ARG A 216 24.03 -0.64 -4.36
C ARG A 216 23.09 0.15 -5.28
N GLU A 217 22.04 -0.48 -5.76
CA GLU A 217 21.01 0.10 -6.63
C GLU A 217 20.31 1.25 -5.91
N ALA A 218 19.86 1.02 -4.68
CA ALA A 218 19.18 2.02 -3.86
C ALA A 218 20.06 3.26 -3.62
N GLY A 219 21.35 3.07 -3.32
CA GLY A 219 22.31 4.16 -3.08
C GLY A 219 22.68 4.99 -4.32
N LEU A 220 22.33 4.54 -5.54
CA LEU A 220 22.52 5.29 -6.78
C LEU A 220 21.33 6.22 -7.13
N ILE A 221 20.25 6.18 -6.36
CA ILE A 221 19.01 6.90 -6.63
C ILE A 221 18.90 8.14 -5.74
N GLY A 222 18.88 9.32 -6.36
CA GLY A 222 18.75 10.61 -5.68
C GLY A 222 17.38 10.87 -5.06
N GLU A 223 17.27 11.93 -4.26
CA GLU A 223 16.01 12.34 -3.59
C GLU A 223 14.87 12.65 -4.58
N ASP A 224 15.21 13.14 -5.78
CA ASP A 224 14.28 13.41 -6.89
C ASP A 224 13.74 12.14 -7.58
N ASN A 225 14.27 10.96 -7.21
CA ASN A 225 14.16 9.66 -7.88
C ASN A 225 14.91 9.58 -9.23
N GLY A 226 15.95 10.40 -9.41
CA GLY A 226 16.88 10.34 -10.54
C GLY A 226 18.03 9.36 -10.29
N VAL A 227 18.69 8.93 -11.37
CA VAL A 227 19.97 8.18 -11.33
C VAL A 227 20.90 8.89 -12.30
N ALA A 228 22.09 9.27 -11.83
CA ALA A 228 23.00 10.15 -12.58
C ALA A 228 23.63 9.49 -13.81
N ASP A 229 24.04 8.22 -13.69
CA ASP A 229 24.59 7.44 -14.81
C ASP A 229 23.42 6.80 -15.62
N PRO A 230 23.28 7.11 -16.93
CA PRO A 230 22.25 6.51 -17.77
C PRO A 230 22.31 4.99 -17.90
N ALA A 231 23.49 4.38 -17.81
CA ALA A 231 23.67 2.93 -17.88
C ALA A 231 23.20 2.24 -16.59
N GLU A 232 23.55 2.78 -15.42
CA GLU A 232 23.00 2.32 -14.14
C GLU A 232 21.50 2.57 -14.06
N ARG A 233 21.01 3.72 -14.55
CA ARG A 233 19.56 3.99 -14.67
C ARG A 233 18.85 2.90 -15.47
N ALA A 234 19.38 2.55 -16.65
CA ALA A 234 18.80 1.51 -17.49
C ALA A 234 18.80 0.14 -16.78
N ARG A 235 19.93 -0.23 -16.15
CA ARG A 235 20.08 -1.49 -15.41
C ARG A 235 19.12 -1.59 -14.22
N ILE A 236 19.00 -0.53 -13.41
CA ILE A 236 18.07 -0.47 -12.27
C ILE A 236 16.63 -0.59 -12.76
N LEU A 237 16.27 0.08 -13.87
CA LEU A 237 14.93 0.00 -14.45
C LEU A 237 14.59 -1.34 -15.10
N ASP A 238 15.58 -2.15 -15.48
CA ASP A 238 15.38 -3.48 -16.06
C ASP A 238 14.98 -4.51 -15.00
N LEU A 239 15.42 -4.31 -13.74
CA LEU A 239 15.05 -5.15 -12.59
C LEU A 239 13.53 -5.26 -12.34
N ARG A 240 12.70 -4.41 -12.95
CA ARG A 240 11.24 -4.57 -13.02
C ARG A 240 10.77 -5.88 -13.68
N ARG A 241 11.65 -6.53 -14.44
CA ARG A 241 11.39 -7.81 -15.10
C ARG A 241 11.68 -9.02 -14.19
N ASP A 242 12.38 -8.81 -13.08
CA ASP A 242 12.54 -9.83 -12.03
C ASP A 242 11.21 -9.96 -11.25
N PRO A 243 10.51 -11.10 -11.32
CA PRO A 243 9.24 -11.28 -10.63
C PRO A 243 9.39 -11.38 -9.11
N SER A 244 10.55 -11.81 -8.60
CA SER A 244 10.83 -11.94 -7.18
C SER A 244 11.02 -10.57 -6.54
N LEU A 245 11.96 -9.78 -7.08
CA LEU A 245 12.18 -8.41 -6.61
C LEU A 245 10.94 -7.53 -6.81
N SER A 246 10.25 -7.65 -7.95
CA SER A 246 9.03 -6.88 -8.20
C SER A 246 7.91 -7.23 -7.23
N ALA A 247 7.77 -8.48 -6.81
CA ALA A 247 6.79 -8.88 -5.78
C ALA A 247 7.14 -8.34 -4.39
N LEU A 248 8.43 -8.35 -4.01
CA LEU A 248 8.90 -7.75 -2.75
C LEU A 248 8.59 -6.25 -2.71
N LEU A 249 9.03 -5.50 -3.73
CA LEU A 249 8.83 -4.05 -3.77
C LEU A 249 7.36 -3.63 -3.94
N ALA A 250 6.54 -4.44 -4.62
CA ALA A 250 5.08 -4.24 -4.66
C ALA A 250 4.45 -4.43 -3.28
N GLY A 251 4.83 -5.49 -2.55
CA GLY A 251 4.32 -5.75 -1.21
C GLY A 251 4.73 -4.68 -0.18
N GLU A 252 5.96 -4.19 -0.23
CA GLU A 252 6.40 -3.07 0.62
C GLU A 252 5.62 -1.78 0.33
N MET A 253 5.48 -1.41 -0.95
CA MET A 253 4.74 -0.22 -1.37
C MET A 253 3.26 -0.28 -0.96
N LEU A 254 2.57 -1.38 -1.28
CA LEU A 254 1.14 -1.54 -0.96
C LEU A 254 0.92 -1.54 0.57
N LYS A 255 1.78 -2.19 1.34
CA LYS A 255 1.74 -2.18 2.81
C LYS A 255 1.95 -0.77 3.37
N ARG A 256 2.96 -0.03 2.88
CA ARG A 256 3.24 1.36 3.27
C ARG A 256 2.03 2.27 3.02
N ASP A 257 1.48 2.20 1.81
CA ASP A 257 0.41 3.10 1.38
C ASP A 257 -0.93 2.75 2.06
N ALA A 258 -1.24 1.47 2.22
CA ALA A 258 -2.40 1.02 2.99
C ALA A 258 -2.30 1.43 4.47
N ALA A 259 -1.15 1.23 5.12
CA ALA A 259 -0.96 1.61 6.53
C ALA A 259 -1.11 3.14 6.74
N ARG A 260 -0.61 3.95 5.81
CA ARG A 260 -0.79 5.41 5.84
C ARG A 260 -2.26 5.81 5.81
N ILE A 261 -3.05 5.25 4.88
CA ILE A 261 -4.46 5.60 4.73
C ILE A 261 -5.28 5.01 5.88
N ALA A 262 -4.98 3.78 6.32
CA ALA A 262 -5.63 3.13 7.45
C ALA A 262 -5.52 3.95 8.75
N ALA A 263 -4.34 4.51 9.03
CA ALA A 263 -4.11 5.41 10.16
C ALA A 263 -4.97 6.69 10.10
N ARG A 264 -5.41 7.11 8.91
CA ARG A 264 -6.28 8.27 8.71
C ARG A 264 -7.77 7.94 8.86
N ILE A 265 -8.20 6.79 8.34
CA ILE A 265 -9.62 6.38 8.31
C ILE A 265 -10.05 5.52 9.51
N GLY A 266 -9.10 5.06 10.34
CA GLY A 266 -9.37 4.31 11.57
C GLY A 266 -9.71 2.83 11.37
N ARG A 267 -9.43 2.27 10.18
CA ARG A 267 -9.60 0.85 9.84
C ARG A 267 -8.64 0.45 8.72
N ASP A 268 -8.39 -0.85 8.58
CA ASP A 268 -7.67 -1.39 7.42
C ASP A 268 -8.45 -1.16 6.12
N LEU A 269 -7.71 -1.11 5.01
CA LEU A 269 -8.25 -0.99 3.66
C LEU A 269 -8.66 -2.37 3.13
N THR A 270 -9.71 -2.39 2.31
CA THR A 270 -10.07 -3.58 1.53
C THR A 270 -9.07 -3.85 0.40
N LEU A 271 -9.23 -4.99 -0.30
CA LEU A 271 -8.50 -5.24 -1.55
C LEU A 271 -8.81 -4.19 -2.63
N GLY A 272 -10.06 -3.74 -2.72
CA GLY A 272 -10.50 -2.71 -3.66
C GLY A 272 -9.85 -1.36 -3.36
N GLU A 273 -9.86 -0.95 -2.09
CA GLU A 273 -9.28 0.31 -1.63
C GLU A 273 -7.75 0.31 -1.71
N THR A 274 -7.10 -0.81 -1.40
CA THR A 274 -5.64 -0.94 -1.53
C THR A 274 -5.20 -0.81 -3.00
N TYR A 275 -5.94 -1.41 -3.93
CA TYR A 275 -5.66 -1.24 -5.36
C TYR A 275 -6.03 0.15 -5.89
N LEU A 276 -7.12 0.75 -5.38
CA LEU A 276 -7.48 2.14 -5.67
C LEU A 276 -6.40 3.12 -5.20
N ALA A 277 -5.79 2.87 -4.03
CA ALA A 277 -4.69 3.65 -3.50
C ALA A 277 -3.46 3.60 -4.40
N HIS A 278 -3.12 2.41 -4.91
CA HIS A 278 -2.07 2.24 -5.91
C HIS A 278 -2.38 2.98 -7.23
N PHE A 279 -3.63 2.92 -7.70
CA PHE A 279 -4.06 3.52 -8.97
C PHE A 279 -4.17 5.05 -8.96
N LEU A 280 -4.52 5.66 -7.81
CA LEU A 280 -4.62 7.11 -7.65
C LEU A 280 -3.31 7.74 -7.14
N GLY A 281 -2.49 6.97 -6.43
CA GLY A 281 -1.47 7.48 -5.53
C GLY A 281 -2.05 7.83 -4.15
N PRO A 282 -1.22 7.78 -3.08
CA PRO A 282 -1.71 7.81 -1.70
C PRO A 282 -2.45 9.10 -1.31
N ASP A 283 -2.03 10.26 -1.83
CA ASP A 283 -2.64 11.56 -1.48
C ASP A 283 -4.05 11.74 -2.08
N ASP A 284 -4.21 11.37 -3.36
CA ASP A 284 -5.51 11.41 -4.05
C ASP A 284 -6.45 10.33 -3.50
N ALA A 285 -5.91 9.18 -3.10
CA ALA A 285 -6.65 8.11 -2.44
C ALA A 285 -7.14 8.49 -1.04
N GLU A 286 -6.30 9.10 -0.19
CA GLU A 286 -6.69 9.61 1.13
C GLU A 286 -7.86 10.61 1.00
N ARG A 287 -7.77 11.55 0.05
CA ARG A 287 -8.86 12.50 -0.25
C ARG A 287 -10.12 11.81 -0.77
N PHE A 288 -9.97 10.79 -1.61
CA PHE A 288 -11.11 10.05 -2.15
C PHE A 288 -11.82 9.21 -1.07
N MET A 289 -11.09 8.52 -0.19
CA MET A 289 -11.65 7.75 0.94
C MET A 289 -12.50 8.63 1.87
N ALA A 290 -12.02 9.83 2.20
CA ALA A 290 -12.81 10.78 2.99
C ALA A 290 -14.15 11.12 2.29
N LYS A 291 -14.13 11.35 0.98
CA LYS A 291 -15.34 11.65 0.20
C LYS A 291 -16.27 10.47 -0.03
N VAL A 292 -15.81 9.22 0.07
CA VAL A 292 -16.71 8.04 0.10
C VAL A 292 -17.65 8.11 1.30
N VAL A 293 -17.16 8.59 2.45
CA VAL A 293 -17.97 8.72 3.69
C VAL A 293 -18.75 10.03 3.73
N GLU A 294 -18.09 11.16 3.46
CA GLU A 294 -18.70 12.50 3.58
C GLU A 294 -19.73 12.79 2.48
N GLU A 295 -19.40 12.46 1.23
CA GLU A 295 -20.15 12.90 0.04
C GLU A 295 -20.22 11.79 -1.04
N PRO A 296 -20.75 10.59 -0.73
CA PRO A 296 -20.78 9.44 -1.64
C PRO A 296 -21.47 9.69 -3.00
N ARG A 297 -22.31 10.74 -3.07
CA ARG A 297 -23.05 11.17 -4.27
C ARG A 297 -22.35 12.27 -5.08
N ALA A 298 -21.23 12.83 -4.60
CA ALA A 298 -20.45 13.80 -5.36
C ALA A 298 -19.87 13.18 -6.65
N GLU A 299 -19.64 13.99 -7.67
CA GLU A 299 -19.08 13.53 -8.95
C GLU A 299 -17.60 13.16 -8.81
N ALA A 300 -17.25 11.90 -9.03
CA ALA A 300 -15.87 11.42 -8.92
C ALA A 300 -14.92 12.13 -9.90
N ALA A 301 -15.42 12.48 -11.09
CA ALA A 301 -14.63 13.21 -12.08
C ALA A 301 -14.35 14.68 -11.71
N ALA A 302 -15.13 15.28 -10.81
CA ALA A 302 -14.85 16.62 -10.28
C ALA A 302 -13.77 16.56 -9.18
N LEU A 303 -13.78 15.50 -8.36
CA LEU A 303 -12.79 15.26 -7.30
C LEU A 303 -11.41 14.84 -7.84
N LEU A 304 -11.41 14.11 -8.96
CA LEU A 304 -10.24 13.50 -9.58
C LEU A 304 -10.19 13.78 -11.10
N PRO A 305 -10.05 15.05 -11.54
CA PRO A 305 -10.16 15.42 -12.94
C PRO A 305 -9.05 14.82 -13.83
N LYS A 306 -7.84 14.67 -13.29
CA LYS A 306 -6.71 14.03 -13.99
C LYS A 306 -6.94 12.52 -14.16
N PRO A 307 -7.21 11.72 -13.10
CA PRO A 307 -7.67 10.34 -13.22
C PRO A 307 -8.85 10.14 -14.18
N ALA A 308 -9.89 10.96 -14.08
CA ALA A 308 -11.09 10.83 -14.91
C ALA A 308 -10.83 11.09 -16.40
N LYS A 309 -9.94 12.02 -16.74
CA LYS A 309 -9.53 12.27 -18.13
C LYS A 309 -8.78 11.08 -18.73
N ALA A 310 -7.84 10.50 -17.98
CA ALA A 310 -7.03 9.37 -18.43
C ALA A 310 -7.84 8.06 -18.51
N ASN A 311 -8.66 7.79 -17.50
CA ASN A 311 -9.33 6.50 -17.27
C ASN A 311 -10.85 6.61 -17.41
N ARG A 312 -11.32 7.15 -18.54
CA ARG A 312 -12.76 7.43 -18.77
C ARG A 312 -13.72 6.28 -18.48
N PRO A 313 -13.45 4.99 -18.80
CA PRO A 313 -14.36 3.87 -18.48
C PRO A 313 -14.58 3.64 -16.98
N ILE A 314 -13.64 4.07 -16.14
CA ILE A 314 -13.74 3.98 -14.68
C ILE A 314 -14.68 5.07 -14.15
N PHE A 315 -14.45 6.33 -14.55
CA PHE A 315 -15.11 7.52 -13.99
C PHE A 315 -16.43 7.93 -14.67
N TYR A 316 -16.76 7.38 -15.84
CA TYR A 316 -17.99 7.73 -16.56
C TYR A 316 -18.78 6.48 -16.96
N GLU A 317 -20.10 6.61 -16.96
CA GLU A 317 -21.02 5.67 -17.62
C GLU A 317 -21.59 6.27 -18.91
N ARG A 318 -22.00 5.40 -19.84
CA ARG A 318 -22.62 5.82 -21.10
C ARG A 318 -24.14 5.90 -20.94
N VAL A 319 -24.69 7.10 -21.11
CA VAL A 319 -26.14 7.36 -21.03
C VAL A 319 -26.69 7.55 -22.45
N GLY A 320 -27.37 6.53 -22.96
CA GLY A 320 -27.85 6.49 -24.33
C GLY A 320 -26.73 6.48 -25.38
N ARG A 321 -27.05 6.87 -26.63
CA ARG A 321 -26.10 6.70 -27.75
C ARG A 321 -24.89 7.64 -27.73
N ARG A 322 -24.97 8.83 -27.12
CA ARG A 322 -23.93 9.89 -27.22
C ARG A 322 -23.54 10.61 -25.93
N LYS A 323 -24.25 10.44 -24.80
CA LYS A 323 -23.91 11.16 -23.55
C LYS A 323 -23.07 10.26 -22.64
N ALA A 324 -22.18 10.89 -21.88
CA ALA A 324 -21.47 10.26 -20.77
C ALA A 324 -21.83 11.02 -19.48
N ARG A 325 -22.14 10.30 -18.41
CA ARG A 325 -22.44 10.87 -17.08
C ARG A 325 -21.26 10.55 -16.15
N SER A 326 -20.86 11.51 -15.33
CA SER A 326 -19.90 11.25 -14.25
C SER A 326 -20.51 10.25 -13.26
N LEU A 327 -19.73 9.25 -12.88
CA LEU A 327 -20.09 8.36 -11.78
C LEU A 327 -19.84 9.07 -10.45
N THR A 328 -20.60 8.70 -9.42
CA THR A 328 -20.36 9.26 -8.09
C THR A 328 -19.13 8.64 -7.45
N VAL A 329 -18.61 9.27 -6.38
CA VAL A 329 -17.51 8.74 -5.57
C VAL A 329 -17.80 7.31 -5.11
N ALA A 330 -18.99 7.02 -4.57
CA ALA A 330 -19.40 5.66 -4.21
C ALA A 330 -19.42 4.71 -5.43
N GLN A 331 -20.01 5.11 -6.56
CA GLN A 331 -20.05 4.25 -7.76
C GLN A 331 -18.65 3.91 -8.33
N VAL A 332 -17.66 4.79 -8.13
CA VAL A 332 -16.26 4.49 -8.48
C VAL A 332 -15.63 3.57 -7.44
N HIS A 333 -15.87 3.78 -6.14
CA HIS A 333 -15.43 2.86 -5.07
C HIS A 333 -15.97 1.44 -5.30
N ASP A 334 -17.28 1.28 -5.49
CA ASP A 334 -17.95 0.00 -5.75
C ASP A 334 -17.33 -0.78 -6.94
N LYS A 335 -16.90 -0.07 -7.99
CA LYS A 335 -16.21 -0.68 -9.14
C LYS A 335 -14.87 -1.30 -8.76
N PHE A 336 -14.07 -0.61 -7.93
CA PHE A 336 -12.79 -1.12 -7.47
C PHE A 336 -12.98 -2.32 -6.52
N GLU A 337 -13.96 -2.23 -5.62
CA GLU A 337 -14.34 -3.33 -4.73
C GLU A 337 -14.78 -4.58 -5.51
N ALA A 338 -15.68 -4.44 -6.48
CA ALA A 338 -16.16 -5.57 -7.28
C ALA A 338 -15.03 -6.21 -8.11
N MET A 339 -14.21 -5.38 -8.76
CA MET A 339 -13.08 -5.82 -9.59
C MET A 339 -12.02 -6.60 -8.79
N MET A 340 -11.69 -6.14 -7.59
CA MET A 340 -10.67 -6.76 -6.74
C MET A 340 -11.23 -7.89 -5.87
N SER A 341 -12.46 -7.81 -5.39
CA SER A 341 -13.12 -8.92 -4.67
C SER A 341 -13.27 -10.16 -5.55
N THR A 342 -13.56 -9.99 -6.84
CA THR A 342 -13.60 -11.09 -7.82
C THR A 342 -12.24 -11.79 -7.94
N ARG A 343 -11.14 -11.02 -7.89
CA ARG A 343 -9.76 -11.55 -7.94
C ARG A 343 -9.35 -12.15 -6.58
N GLY A 344 -9.71 -11.53 -5.47
CA GLY A 344 -9.49 -12.09 -4.14
C GLY A 344 -10.18 -13.43 -3.94
N ALA A 345 -11.42 -13.57 -4.40
CA ALA A 345 -12.15 -14.84 -4.38
C ALA A 345 -11.49 -15.94 -5.23
N ARG A 346 -10.87 -15.57 -6.37
CA ARG A 346 -10.13 -16.47 -7.26
C ARG A 346 -8.84 -17.01 -6.62
N TYR A 347 -8.16 -16.22 -5.78
CA TYR A 347 -6.89 -16.59 -5.14
C TYR A 347 -6.98 -16.92 -3.66
N ARG A 348 -8.17 -16.94 -3.06
CA ARG A 348 -8.36 -17.09 -1.60
C ARG A 348 -7.64 -18.29 -0.98
N ASP A 349 -7.53 -19.39 -1.73
CA ASP A 349 -6.92 -20.64 -1.27
C ASP A 349 -5.37 -20.57 -1.27
N VAL A 350 -4.78 -19.56 -1.90
CA VAL A 350 -3.32 -19.27 -1.87
C VAL A 350 -2.84 -18.92 -0.45
N GLY A 351 -3.71 -18.39 0.42
CA GLY A 351 -3.37 -18.14 1.82
C GLY A 351 -2.90 -19.39 2.57
N ALA A 352 -3.40 -20.58 2.19
CA ALA A 352 -2.97 -21.85 2.76
C ALA A 352 -1.51 -22.21 2.38
N LEU A 353 -1.09 -21.92 1.15
CA LEU A 353 0.30 -22.13 0.71
C LEU A 353 1.29 -21.38 1.61
N MET A 354 0.97 -20.13 1.97
CA MET A 354 1.85 -19.32 2.82
C MET A 354 2.09 -19.97 4.19
N GLY A 355 1.04 -20.51 4.82
CA GLY A 355 1.16 -21.22 6.11
C GLY A 355 2.05 -22.46 6.03
N VAL A 356 1.94 -23.24 4.94
CA VAL A 356 2.75 -24.45 4.77
C VAL A 356 4.19 -24.14 4.37
N MET A 357 4.41 -23.10 3.55
CA MET A 357 5.76 -22.65 3.18
C MET A 357 6.50 -22.04 4.38
N ALA A 358 5.80 -21.37 5.30
CA ALA A 358 6.38 -20.93 6.57
C ALA A 358 6.79 -22.12 7.44
N TYR A 359 5.89 -23.09 7.65
CA TYR A 359 6.17 -24.31 8.41
C TYR A 359 7.35 -25.12 7.85
N ALA A 360 7.46 -25.22 6.51
CA ALA A 360 8.56 -25.89 5.84
C ALA A 360 9.91 -25.13 5.94
N ALA A 361 9.89 -23.81 6.13
CA ALA A 361 11.09 -23.00 6.35
C ALA A 361 11.58 -23.06 7.81
N ASP A 362 10.67 -23.28 8.76
CA ASP A 362 10.95 -23.39 10.20
C ASP A 362 11.32 -24.83 10.64
N THR A 363 11.30 -25.81 9.73
CA THR A 363 11.68 -27.21 10.00
C THR A 363 13.17 -27.43 9.61
N PRO A 364 14.05 -27.86 10.53
CA PRO A 364 15.51 -27.91 10.32
C PRO A 364 16.01 -29.09 9.46
#